data_AF-A0A0R3XCI0-F1
#
_entry.id   AF-A0A0R3XCI0-F1
#
_cell.length_a   1.000
_cell.length_b   1.000
_cell.length_c   1.000
_cell.angle_alpha   90.00
_cell.angle_beta   90.00
_cell.angle_gamma   90.00
#
_symmetry.space_group_name_H-M   'P 1'
#
loop_
_entity.id
_entity.type
_entity.pdbx_description
1 polymer ?
#
loop_
_entity_poly.entity_id
_entity_poly.type
_entity_poly.pdbx_seq_one_letter_code
_entity_poly.pdbx_strand_id
1 'polypeptide(L)'
;MTSIKLKKSSKRYRTDPELRPSAGRAAPGSVERLQYLEALVNELCVTNLIEYKQQIVANLGNFAHDPRNCPQLISLDVHLILLEIIREHLQIVLSPNSQRKAAAASEKLVSLAVAGICNLVTSSQSLRLRFSHNQQELSPVLTCLQSPALESGTWVNCLTIFVHLCAPSVHLEEQNCVFFESTSSTTAFHTSVRKHFPTVVEFARGLLAGGTEDPRLRNLATIFLTDCCGDTCNNSSE
;
A
#
# COMPACT_ATOMS: atom_id res chain seq x y z
N MET A 1 -30.28 40.78 46.95
CA MET A 1 -29.32 40.08 46.07
C MET A 1 -29.06 38.70 46.66
N THR A 2 -29.73 37.68 46.12
CA THR A 2 -29.60 36.29 46.57
C THR A 2 -29.55 35.42 45.32
N SER A 3 -28.38 34.86 45.05
CA SER A 3 -28.05 34.15 43.81
C SER A 3 -28.53 32.70 43.88
N ILE A 4 -29.48 32.34 43.02
CA ILE A 4 -30.01 30.97 42.90
C ILE A 4 -29.02 30.15 42.06
N LYS A 5 -28.24 29.26 42.71
CA LYS A 5 -27.39 28.30 42.03
C LYS A 5 -28.24 27.15 41.45
N LEU A 6 -28.38 27.09 40.12
CA LEU A 6 -28.90 25.92 39.43
C LEU A 6 -27.92 24.74 39.57
N LYS A 7 -28.33 23.68 40.27
CA LYS A 7 -27.65 22.37 40.26
C LYS A 7 -27.86 21.73 38.87
N LYS A 8 -26.79 21.67 38.05
CA LYS A 8 -26.77 20.86 36.82
C LYS A 8 -26.79 19.38 37.20
N SER A 9 -27.93 18.72 36.98
CA SER A 9 -28.08 17.27 37.07
C SER A 9 -27.36 16.60 35.89
N SER A 10 -26.14 16.12 36.10
CA SER A 10 -25.44 15.24 35.17
C SER A 10 -26.07 13.84 35.17
N LYS A 11 -27.22 13.69 34.51
CA LYS A 11 -27.65 12.36 34.03
C LYS A 11 -26.87 12.07 32.75
N ARG A 12 -25.75 11.36 32.88
CA ARG A 12 -25.12 10.68 31.74
C ARG A 12 -26.16 9.71 31.20
N TYR A 13 -26.64 9.93 29.97
CA TYR A 13 -27.36 8.90 29.24
C TYR A 13 -26.42 7.71 29.09
N ARG A 14 -26.72 6.63 29.83
CA ARG A 14 -26.06 5.34 29.66
C ARG A 14 -26.61 4.79 28.36
N THR A 15 -25.92 5.02 27.25
CA THR A 15 -26.24 4.38 25.97
C THR A 15 -26.08 2.87 26.17
N ASP A 16 -27.18 2.16 26.02
CA ASP A 16 -27.23 0.71 26.02
C ASP A 16 -26.32 0.18 24.88
N PRO A 17 -25.31 -0.67 25.16
CA PRO A 17 -24.42 -1.21 24.14
C PRO A 17 -25.15 -2.00 23.05
N GLU A 18 -26.35 -2.50 23.34
CA GLU A 18 -27.14 -3.34 22.43
C GLU A 18 -28.07 -2.54 21.50
N LEU A 19 -28.19 -1.22 21.68
CA LEU A 19 -29.03 -0.33 20.86
C LEU A 19 -28.22 0.57 19.91
N ARG A 20 -27.07 0.09 19.42
CA ARG A 20 -26.51 0.60 18.17
C ARG A 20 -26.97 -0.34 17.04
N PRO A 21 -28.01 0.00 16.27
CA PRO A 21 -28.15 -0.58 14.97
C PRO A 21 -26.88 -0.22 14.20
N SER A 22 -26.09 -1.21 13.79
CA SER A 22 -25.11 -1.09 12.70
C SER A 22 -25.85 -0.92 11.38
N ALA A 23 -26.79 0.03 11.33
CA ALA A 23 -27.60 0.31 10.17
C ALA A 23 -26.74 0.99 9.12
N GLY A 24 -26.52 0.30 8.01
CA GLY A 24 -26.17 0.92 6.72
C GLY A 24 -24.87 0.49 6.06
N ARG A 25 -24.03 -0.37 6.67
CA ARG A 25 -22.81 -0.87 6.01
C ARG A 25 -22.86 -2.38 5.88
N ALA A 26 -22.79 -2.87 4.64
CA ALA A 26 -22.63 -4.30 4.37
C ALA A 26 -21.43 -4.86 5.14
N ALA A 27 -21.54 -6.06 5.72
CA ALA A 27 -20.45 -6.65 6.50
C ALA A 27 -19.25 -7.00 5.59
N PRO A 28 -18.00 -6.88 6.05
CA PRO A 28 -16.84 -7.37 5.29
C PRO A 28 -17.01 -8.84 4.88
N GLY A 29 -16.75 -9.17 3.62
CA GLY A 29 -16.93 -10.53 3.09
C GLY A 29 -18.39 -10.94 2.78
N SER A 30 -19.38 -10.09 3.03
CA SER A 30 -20.78 -10.37 2.68
C SER A 30 -21.05 -10.25 1.17
N VAL A 31 -22.17 -10.81 0.70
CA VAL A 31 -22.61 -10.69 -0.69
C VAL A 31 -22.95 -9.24 -1.03
N GLU A 32 -23.59 -8.52 -0.11
CA GLU A 32 -23.89 -7.09 -0.28
C GLU A 32 -22.61 -6.26 -0.39
N ARG A 33 -21.55 -6.66 0.33
CA ARG A 33 -20.24 -6.02 0.20
C ARG A 33 -19.62 -6.32 -1.15
N LEU A 34 -19.71 -7.55 -1.65
CA LEU A 34 -19.20 -7.92 -2.97
C LEU A 34 -19.89 -7.08 -4.06
N GLN A 35 -21.23 -7.02 -4.05
CA GLN A 35 -22.01 -6.24 -5.02
C GLN A 35 -21.64 -4.76 -5.01
N TYR A 36 -21.40 -4.19 -3.82
CA TYR A 36 -20.94 -2.81 -3.71
C TYR A 36 -19.53 -2.61 -4.29
N LEU A 37 -18.60 -3.54 -4.02
CA LEU A 37 -17.25 -3.49 -4.59
C LEU A 37 -17.27 -3.67 -6.11
N GLU A 38 -18.10 -4.59 -6.64
CA GLU A 38 -18.34 -4.77 -8.07
C GLU A 38 -18.85 -3.49 -8.72
N ALA A 39 -19.83 -2.83 -8.11
CA ALA A 39 -20.36 -1.56 -8.61
C ALA A 39 -19.26 -0.47 -8.68
N LEU A 40 -18.43 -0.35 -7.64
CA LEU A 40 -17.30 0.58 -7.64
C LEU A 40 -16.27 0.25 -8.74
N VAL A 41 -15.93 -1.03 -8.92
CA VAL A 41 -14.98 -1.46 -9.97
C VAL A 41 -15.55 -1.14 -11.35
N ASN A 42 -16.82 -1.45 -11.59
CA ASN A 42 -17.49 -1.12 -12.85
C ASN A 42 -17.48 0.39 -13.10
N GLU A 43 -17.80 1.21 -12.09
CA GLU A 43 -17.78 2.67 -12.20
C GLU A 43 -16.37 3.20 -12.52
N LEU A 44 -15.34 2.65 -11.88
CA LEU A 44 -13.95 3.00 -12.14
C LEU A 44 -13.54 2.72 -13.59
N CYS A 45 -13.97 1.59 -14.15
CA CYS A 45 -13.64 1.17 -15.50
C CYS A 45 -14.35 2.00 -16.58
N VAL A 46 -15.56 2.51 -16.31
CA VAL A 46 -16.35 3.26 -17.32
C VAL A 46 -16.16 4.77 -17.25
N THR A 47 -15.72 5.31 -16.10
CA THR A 47 -15.58 6.77 -15.95
C THR A 47 -14.32 7.29 -16.64
N ASN A 48 -14.47 8.42 -17.35
CA ASN A 48 -13.35 9.18 -17.92
C ASN A 48 -12.96 10.39 -17.08
N LEU A 49 -13.68 10.65 -15.97
CA LEU A 49 -13.42 11.78 -15.09
C LEU A 49 -12.36 11.41 -14.06
N ILE A 50 -11.19 12.05 -14.13
CA ILE A 50 -10.04 11.75 -13.27
C ILE A 50 -10.37 11.95 -11.79
N GLU A 51 -11.17 12.96 -11.46
CA GLU A 51 -11.59 13.23 -10.08
C GLU A 51 -12.47 12.11 -9.52
N TYR A 52 -13.30 11.49 -10.36
CA TYR A 52 -14.12 10.35 -9.94
C TYR A 52 -13.26 9.09 -9.80
N LYS A 53 -12.31 8.86 -10.72
CA LYS A 53 -11.30 7.78 -10.56
C LYS A 53 -10.56 7.90 -9.23
N GLN A 54 -10.10 9.10 -8.88
CA GLN A 54 -9.42 9.35 -7.60
C GLN A 54 -10.30 8.98 -6.40
N GLN A 55 -11.58 9.36 -6.39
CA GLN A 55 -12.48 9.03 -5.29
C GLN A 55 -12.73 7.53 -5.17
N ILE A 56 -12.96 6.85 -6.30
CA ILE A 56 -13.23 5.41 -6.31
C ILE A 56 -11.98 4.62 -5.90
N VAL A 57 -10.80 4.97 -6.43
CA VAL A 57 -9.53 4.33 -6.04
C VAL A 57 -9.25 4.54 -4.55
N ALA A 58 -9.49 5.74 -4.01
CA ALA A 58 -9.36 5.99 -2.58
C ALA A 58 -10.30 5.12 -1.75
N ASN A 59 -11.55 4.94 -2.19
CA ASN A 59 -12.51 4.06 -1.53
C ASN A 59 -12.06 2.60 -1.56
N LEU A 60 -11.65 2.08 -2.71
CA LEU A 60 -11.11 0.72 -2.84
C LEU A 60 -9.89 0.51 -1.93
N GLY A 61 -8.98 1.49 -1.89
CA GLY A 61 -7.82 1.48 -0.99
C GLY A 61 -8.22 1.45 0.49
N ASN A 62 -9.28 2.17 0.89
CA ASN A 62 -9.80 2.11 2.25
C ASN A 62 -10.40 0.74 2.59
N PHE A 63 -11.10 0.08 1.65
CA PHE A 63 -11.61 -1.28 1.86
C PHE A 63 -10.50 -2.31 2.02
N ALA A 64 -9.37 -2.12 1.34
CA ALA A 64 -8.21 -2.99 1.41
C ALA A 64 -7.51 -3.02 2.78
N HIS A 65 -7.80 -2.07 3.67
CA HIS A 65 -7.27 -2.07 5.04
C HIS A 65 -7.86 -3.19 5.91
N ASP A 66 -9.06 -3.69 5.59
CA ASP A 66 -9.66 -4.81 6.32
C ASP A 66 -9.39 -6.12 5.57
N PRO A 67 -8.60 -7.05 6.14
CA PRO A 67 -8.20 -8.30 5.48
C PRO A 67 -9.39 -9.17 5.06
N ARG A 68 -10.56 -9.00 5.68
CA ARG A 68 -11.78 -9.73 5.30
C ARG A 68 -12.34 -9.32 3.94
N ASN A 69 -11.98 -8.14 3.43
CA ASN A 69 -12.37 -7.71 2.08
C ASN A 69 -11.38 -8.19 1.02
N CYS A 70 -10.15 -8.56 1.39
CA CYS A 70 -9.11 -8.91 0.42
C CYS A 70 -9.51 -10.04 -0.54
N PRO A 71 -10.18 -11.14 -0.13
CA PRO A 71 -10.61 -12.16 -1.08
C PRO A 71 -11.52 -11.61 -2.18
N GLN A 72 -12.48 -10.75 -1.82
CA GLN A 72 -13.40 -10.13 -2.78
C GLN A 72 -12.70 -9.08 -3.66
N LEU A 73 -11.82 -8.26 -3.09
CA LEU A 73 -11.05 -7.28 -3.86
C LEU A 73 -10.12 -7.95 -4.87
N ILE A 74 -9.50 -9.07 -4.49
CA ILE A 74 -8.61 -9.85 -5.36
C ILE A 74 -9.43 -10.59 -6.43
N SER A 75 -10.60 -11.15 -6.10
CA SER A 75 -11.46 -11.81 -7.10
C SER A 75 -12.04 -10.84 -8.13
N LEU A 76 -12.07 -9.54 -7.81
CA LEU A 76 -12.46 -8.45 -8.71
C LEU A 76 -11.25 -7.79 -9.40
N ASP A 77 -10.07 -8.41 -9.31
CA ASP A 77 -8.83 -7.93 -9.92
C ASP A 77 -8.44 -6.49 -9.54
N VAL A 78 -8.86 -6.01 -8.37
CA VAL A 78 -8.56 -4.64 -7.92
C VAL A 78 -7.06 -4.39 -7.89
N HIS A 79 -6.25 -5.37 -7.50
CA HIS A 79 -4.78 -5.25 -7.52
C HIS A 79 -4.22 -5.05 -8.94
N LEU A 80 -4.75 -5.72 -9.95
CA LEU A 80 -4.31 -5.54 -11.34
C LEU A 80 -4.77 -4.20 -11.91
N ILE A 81 -6.02 -3.81 -11.63
CA ILE A 81 -6.59 -2.53 -12.06
C ILE A 81 -5.76 -1.38 -11.47
N LEU A 82 -5.43 -1.43 -10.17
CA LEU A 82 -4.60 -0.41 -9.53
C LEU A 82 -3.18 -0.36 -10.12
N LEU A 83 -2.56 -1.51 -10.43
CA LEU A 83 -1.25 -1.54 -11.09
C LEU A 83 -1.29 -0.94 -12.49
N GLU A 84 -2.37 -1.17 -13.25
CA GLU A 84 -2.56 -0.54 -14.57
C GLU A 84 -2.75 0.97 -14.46
N ILE A 85 -3.55 1.44 -13.49
CA ILE A 85 -3.70 2.87 -13.21
C ILE A 85 -2.35 3.51 -12.90
N ILE A 86 -1.51 2.87 -12.08
CA ILE A 86 -0.15 3.36 -11.78
C ILE A 86 0.65 3.46 -13.08
N ARG A 87 0.65 2.41 -13.89
CA ARG A 87 1.40 2.35 -15.17
C ARG A 87 0.99 3.48 -16.11
N GLU A 88 -0.30 3.60 -16.41
CA GLU A 88 -0.83 4.59 -17.35
C GLU A 88 -0.59 6.03 -16.88
N HIS A 89 -0.96 6.34 -15.64
CA HIS A 89 -0.90 7.70 -15.13
C HIS A 89 0.52 8.16 -14.80
N LEU A 90 1.44 7.23 -14.49
CA LEU A 90 2.85 7.59 -14.33
C LEU A 90 3.46 8.06 -15.66
N GLN A 91 3.05 7.53 -16.81
CA GLN A 91 3.49 8.05 -18.11
C GLN A 91 3.03 9.50 -18.33
N ILE A 92 1.82 9.85 -17.85
CA ILE A 92 1.32 11.23 -17.94
C ILE A 92 2.13 12.15 -17.03
N VAL A 93 2.45 11.71 -15.81
CA VAL A 93 3.27 12.47 -14.85
C VAL A 93 4.68 12.72 -15.41
N LEU A 94 5.28 11.72 -16.06
CA LEU A 94 6.64 11.79 -16.59
C LEU A 94 6.73 12.49 -17.94
N SER A 95 5.61 12.67 -18.65
CA SER A 95 5.62 13.28 -19.98
C SER A 95 5.88 14.80 -19.89
N PRO A 96 6.91 15.32 -20.59
CA PRO A 96 7.23 16.75 -20.57
C PRO A 96 6.16 17.61 -21.26
N ASN A 97 5.29 17.00 -22.06
CA ASN A 97 4.22 17.67 -22.81
C ASN A 97 2.89 17.72 -22.03
N SER A 98 2.81 17.07 -20.88
CA SER A 98 1.60 17.03 -20.08
C SER A 98 1.27 18.41 -19.51
N GLN A 99 0.01 18.81 -19.63
CA GLN A 99 -0.48 20.00 -18.94
C GLN A 99 -0.28 19.83 -17.43
N ARG A 100 0.25 20.86 -16.77
CA ARG A 100 0.56 20.82 -15.32
C ARG A 100 -0.62 20.32 -14.46
N LYS A 101 -1.84 20.75 -14.78
CA LYS A 101 -3.06 20.32 -14.08
C LYS A 101 -3.35 18.82 -14.28
N ALA A 102 -3.16 18.31 -15.50
CA ALA A 102 -3.36 16.90 -15.81
C ALA A 102 -2.28 16.01 -15.18
N ALA A 103 -1.03 16.48 -15.14
CA ALA A 103 0.07 15.82 -14.45
C ALA A 103 -0.20 15.73 -12.94
N ALA A 104 -0.58 16.84 -12.29
CA ALA A 104 -0.91 16.83 -10.86
C ALA A 104 -2.12 15.94 -10.52
N ALA A 105 -3.16 15.92 -11.37
CA ALA A 105 -4.29 15.02 -11.18
C ALA A 105 -3.90 13.54 -11.36
N SER A 106 -3.01 13.24 -12.30
CA SER A 106 -2.49 11.90 -12.52
C SER A 106 -1.56 11.46 -11.38
N GLU A 107 -0.70 12.34 -10.89
CA GLU A 107 0.16 12.09 -9.73
C GLU A 107 -0.66 11.73 -8.50
N LYS A 108 -1.73 12.49 -8.22
CA LYS A 108 -2.65 12.17 -7.12
C LYS A 108 -3.30 10.81 -7.31
N LEU A 109 -3.71 10.45 -8.53
CA LEU A 109 -4.30 9.14 -8.81
C LEU A 109 -3.27 8.01 -8.61
N VAL A 110 -2.03 8.20 -9.06
CA VAL A 110 -0.92 7.27 -8.83
C VAL A 110 -0.70 7.06 -7.32
N SER A 111 -0.63 8.16 -6.54
CA SER A 111 -0.45 8.10 -5.09
C SER A 111 -1.55 7.28 -4.40
N LEU A 112 -2.81 7.51 -4.77
CA LEU A 112 -3.96 6.77 -4.24
C LEU A 112 -3.93 5.29 -4.64
N ALA A 113 -3.55 4.98 -5.88
CA ALA A 113 -3.45 3.60 -6.34
C ALA A 113 -2.31 2.84 -5.66
N VAL A 114 -1.14 3.46 -5.49
CA VAL A 114 -0.02 2.90 -4.72
C VAL A 114 -0.42 2.67 -3.26
N ALA A 115 -1.15 3.60 -2.65
CA ALA A 115 -1.70 3.42 -1.30
C ALA A 115 -2.67 2.23 -1.22
N GLY A 116 -3.53 2.05 -2.23
CA GLY A 116 -4.42 0.89 -2.34
C GLY A 116 -3.66 -0.44 -2.45
N ILE A 117 -2.63 -0.51 -3.30
CA ILE A 117 -1.73 -1.69 -3.39
C ILE A 117 -1.04 -1.95 -2.06
N CYS A 118 -0.53 -0.91 -1.40
CA CYS A 118 0.10 -1.01 -0.08
C CYS A 118 -0.85 -1.64 0.95
N ASN A 119 -2.09 -1.17 1.04
CA ASN A 119 -3.08 -1.73 1.95
C ASN A 119 -3.41 -3.20 1.61
N LEU A 120 -3.54 -3.55 0.33
CA LEU A 120 -3.78 -4.93 -0.10
C LEU A 120 -2.61 -5.86 0.26
N VAL A 121 -1.38 -5.42 0.02
CA VAL A 121 -0.15 -6.17 0.34
C VAL A 121 0.01 -6.36 1.85
N THR A 122 -0.28 -5.33 2.64
CA THR A 122 -0.25 -5.42 4.12
C THR A 122 -1.30 -6.39 4.65
N SER A 123 -2.50 -6.39 4.06
CA SER A 123 -3.65 -7.15 4.57
C SER A 123 -3.81 -8.56 3.98
N SER A 124 -3.11 -8.91 2.89
CA SER A 124 -3.30 -10.18 2.18
C SER A 124 -2.00 -10.98 2.00
N GLN A 125 -1.90 -12.11 2.72
CA GLN A 125 -0.79 -13.06 2.55
C GLN A 125 -0.77 -13.67 1.14
N SER A 126 -1.93 -14.03 0.58
CA SER A 126 -1.99 -14.62 -0.76
C SER A 126 -1.50 -13.65 -1.84
N LEU A 127 -1.80 -12.35 -1.68
CA LEU A 127 -1.31 -11.34 -2.62
C LEU A 127 0.20 -11.11 -2.48
N ARG A 128 0.73 -11.12 -1.25
CA ARG A 128 2.18 -11.07 -1.02
C ARG A 128 2.89 -12.18 -1.77
N LEU A 129 2.43 -13.42 -1.59
CA LEU A 129 2.99 -14.59 -2.27
C LEU A 129 2.91 -14.44 -3.79
N ARG A 130 1.73 -14.09 -4.33
CA ARG A 130 1.55 -13.85 -5.78
C ARG A 130 2.59 -12.91 -6.33
N PHE A 131 2.80 -11.76 -5.69
CA PHE A 131 3.74 -10.75 -6.16
C PHE A 131 5.21 -11.15 -5.96
N SER A 132 5.52 -11.91 -4.93
CA SER A 132 6.84 -12.51 -4.75
C SER A 132 7.19 -13.48 -5.89
N HIS A 133 6.22 -14.23 -6.41
CA HIS A 133 6.38 -15.12 -7.56
C HIS A 133 6.33 -14.39 -8.91
N ASN A 134 5.63 -13.27 -9.01
CA ASN A 134 5.39 -12.55 -10.27
C ASN A 134 5.87 -11.10 -10.21
N GLN A 135 7.19 -10.93 -10.00
CA GLN A 135 7.81 -9.62 -9.77
C GLN A 135 7.59 -8.62 -10.93
N GLN A 136 7.36 -9.13 -12.15
CA GLN A 136 7.05 -8.29 -13.31
C GLN A 136 5.74 -7.51 -13.15
N GLU A 137 4.76 -8.04 -12.39
CA GLU A 137 3.51 -7.31 -12.09
C GLU A 137 3.78 -6.02 -11.30
N LEU A 138 4.86 -5.97 -10.50
CA LEU A 138 5.26 -4.82 -9.69
C LEU A 138 6.08 -3.77 -10.44
N SER A 139 6.35 -3.96 -11.73
CA SER A 139 7.10 -2.99 -12.53
C SER A 139 6.61 -1.54 -12.36
N PRO A 140 5.29 -1.23 -12.34
CA PRO A 140 4.81 0.14 -12.12
C PRO A 140 5.22 0.73 -10.76
N VAL A 141 5.22 -0.09 -9.70
CA VAL A 141 5.63 0.33 -8.34
C VAL A 141 7.14 0.57 -8.28
N LEU A 142 7.93 -0.27 -8.98
CA LEU A 142 9.38 -0.05 -9.13
C LEU A 142 9.68 1.27 -9.86
N THR A 143 8.93 1.58 -10.93
CA THR A 143 9.08 2.86 -11.65
C THR A 143 8.73 4.06 -10.76
N CYS A 144 7.78 3.93 -9.82
CA CYS A 144 7.50 4.99 -8.85
C CYS A 144 8.72 5.32 -7.97
N LEU A 145 9.47 4.33 -7.50
CA LEU A 145 10.69 4.55 -6.70
C LEU A 145 11.77 5.29 -7.48
N GLN A 146 11.82 5.11 -8.80
CA GLN A 146 12.81 5.74 -9.68
C GLN A 146 12.39 7.13 -10.16
N SER A 147 11.15 7.56 -9.89
CA SER A 147 10.60 8.82 -10.37
C SER A 147 10.77 9.93 -9.33
N PRO A 148 11.62 10.96 -9.58
CA PRO A 148 11.76 12.11 -8.69
C PRO A 148 10.54 13.05 -8.73
N ALA A 149 9.61 12.82 -9.66
CA ALA A 149 8.41 13.65 -9.83
C ALA A 149 7.29 13.34 -8.83
N LEU A 150 7.42 12.27 -8.04
CA LEU A 150 6.40 11.85 -7.09
C LEU A 150 6.71 12.37 -5.68
N GLU A 151 5.65 12.68 -4.93
CA GLU A 151 5.76 13.02 -3.51
C GLU A 151 6.29 11.87 -2.62
N SER A 152 6.95 12.25 -1.52
CA SER A 152 7.56 11.30 -0.55
C SER A 152 6.56 10.28 0.01
N GLY A 153 5.29 10.67 0.17
CA GLY A 153 4.23 9.77 0.64
C GLY A 153 4.02 8.56 -0.30
N THR A 154 4.22 8.74 -1.60
CA THR A 154 4.14 7.65 -2.57
C THR A 154 5.31 6.68 -2.39
N TRP A 155 6.51 7.19 -2.18
CA TRP A 155 7.69 6.35 -1.90
C TRP A 155 7.59 5.62 -0.57
N VAL A 156 6.98 6.23 0.46
CA VAL A 156 6.69 5.56 1.74
C VAL A 156 5.87 4.30 1.49
N ASN A 157 4.76 4.43 0.74
CA ASN A 157 3.92 3.28 0.41
C ASN A 157 4.65 2.25 -0.46
N CYS A 158 5.47 2.69 -1.44
CA CYS A 158 6.28 1.77 -2.25
C CYS A 158 7.25 0.96 -1.39
N LEU A 159 8.00 1.60 -0.48
CA LEU A 159 8.91 0.90 0.42
C LEU A 159 8.15 -0.03 1.38
N THR A 160 7.00 0.40 1.92
CA THR A 160 6.15 -0.45 2.76
C THR A 160 5.70 -1.70 2.01
N ILE A 161 5.33 -1.60 0.74
CA ILE A 161 5.02 -2.76 -0.12
C ILE A 161 6.21 -3.74 -0.11
N PHE A 162 7.42 -3.28 -0.42
CA PHE A 162 8.58 -4.17 -0.50
C PHE A 162 9.03 -4.73 0.86
N VAL A 163 8.91 -3.97 1.95
CA VAL A 163 9.14 -4.50 3.31
C VAL A 163 8.18 -5.66 3.59
N HIS A 164 6.89 -5.50 3.27
CA HIS A 164 5.93 -6.59 3.46
C HIS A 164 6.15 -7.75 2.50
N LEU A 165 6.58 -7.52 1.25
CA LEU A 165 6.85 -8.60 0.30
C LEU A 165 8.13 -9.37 0.63
N CYS A 166 9.12 -8.73 1.24
CA CYS A 166 10.44 -9.30 1.49
C CYS A 166 10.68 -9.65 2.97
N ALA A 167 9.65 -9.58 3.81
CA ALA A 167 9.74 -10.03 5.19
C ALA A 167 9.94 -11.56 5.25
N PRO A 168 10.95 -12.09 5.97
CA PRO A 168 11.19 -13.53 6.05
C PRO A 168 9.96 -14.34 6.49
N SER A 169 9.18 -13.80 7.44
CA SER A 169 7.96 -14.45 7.97
C SER A 169 6.89 -14.74 6.93
N VAL A 170 6.90 -14.05 5.78
CA VAL A 170 5.96 -14.30 4.68
C VAL A 170 6.29 -15.60 3.94
N HIS A 171 7.55 -16.02 4.00
CA HIS A 171 8.16 -17.00 3.10
C HIS A 171 8.62 -18.28 3.80
N LEU A 172 8.85 -18.22 5.11
CA LEU A 172 9.37 -19.34 5.90
C LEU A 172 8.39 -20.52 6.05
N GLU A 173 7.10 -20.32 5.76
CA GLU A 173 6.05 -21.35 5.89
C GLU A 173 5.65 -21.98 4.54
N GLU A 174 6.21 -21.51 3.43
CA GLU A 174 5.80 -21.92 2.07
C GLU A 174 6.80 -22.87 1.42
N GLN A 175 6.33 -24.06 1.02
CA GLN A 175 7.16 -25.11 0.42
C GLN A 175 7.81 -24.71 -0.91
N ASN A 176 7.26 -23.69 -1.61
CA ASN A 176 7.68 -23.29 -2.96
C ASN A 176 8.16 -21.82 -3.05
N CYS A 177 8.53 -21.19 -1.93
CA CYS A 177 8.95 -19.78 -1.94
C CYS A 177 10.14 -19.50 -2.88
N VAL A 178 10.06 -18.47 -3.74
CA VAL A 178 11.17 -18.09 -4.65
C VAL A 178 12.40 -17.57 -3.91
N PHE A 179 12.20 -17.07 -2.68
CA PHE A 179 13.29 -16.55 -1.85
C PHE A 179 13.88 -17.61 -0.92
N PHE A 180 13.24 -18.78 -0.77
CA PHE A 180 13.64 -19.79 0.21
C PHE A 180 13.67 -21.18 -0.42
N GLU A 181 14.85 -21.79 -0.52
CA GLU A 181 14.96 -23.23 -0.77
C GLU A 181 14.84 -23.98 0.57
N SER A 182 14.20 -25.15 0.62
CA SER A 182 13.90 -25.92 1.84
C SER A 182 15.09 -26.20 2.79
N THR A 183 16.33 -25.97 2.36
CA THR A 183 17.57 -26.14 3.14
C THR A 183 18.37 -24.84 3.33
N SER A 184 17.81 -23.70 2.93
CA SER A 184 18.48 -22.40 2.87
C SER A 184 18.63 -21.74 4.24
N SER A 185 19.80 -21.16 4.49
CA SER A 185 20.03 -20.27 5.63
C SER A 185 19.36 -18.91 5.40
N THR A 186 19.15 -18.14 6.46
CA THR A 186 18.66 -16.74 6.39
C THR A 186 19.54 -15.88 5.46
N THR A 187 20.84 -16.19 5.36
CA THR A 187 21.79 -15.53 4.44
C THR A 187 21.43 -15.75 2.97
N ALA A 188 20.95 -16.95 2.61
CA ALA A 188 20.52 -17.25 1.24
C ALA A 188 19.24 -16.49 0.89
N PHE A 189 18.29 -16.38 1.82
CA PHE A 189 17.08 -15.57 1.68
C PHE A 189 17.41 -14.10 1.38
N HIS A 190 18.22 -13.48 2.23
CA HIS A 190 18.66 -12.09 2.09
C HIS A 190 19.38 -11.83 0.75
N THR A 191 20.20 -12.78 0.31
CA THR A 191 20.88 -12.69 -1.00
C THR A 191 19.89 -12.79 -2.15
N SER A 192 18.89 -13.65 -2.04
CA SER A 192 17.81 -13.76 -3.02
C SER A 192 17.00 -12.47 -3.13
N VAL A 193 16.61 -11.85 -2.00
CA VAL A 193 15.89 -10.57 -1.99
C VAL A 193 16.67 -9.49 -2.74
N ARG A 194 17.97 -9.32 -2.45
CA ARG A 194 18.82 -8.34 -3.14
C ARG A 194 18.91 -8.58 -4.64
N LYS A 195 19.01 -9.85 -5.06
CA LYS A 195 19.09 -10.23 -6.47
C LYS A 195 17.81 -9.92 -7.24
N HIS A 196 16.65 -10.13 -6.59
CA HIS A 196 15.35 -9.94 -7.21
C HIS A 196 14.86 -8.49 -7.21
N PHE A 197 15.27 -7.68 -6.22
CA PHE A 197 14.84 -6.28 -6.08
C PHE A 197 16.02 -5.29 -6.00
N PRO A 198 16.96 -5.29 -6.97
CA PRO A 198 18.12 -4.40 -6.93
C PRO A 198 17.73 -2.92 -6.91
N THR A 199 16.68 -2.53 -7.66
CA THR A 199 16.16 -1.16 -7.69
C THR A 199 15.72 -0.67 -6.31
N VAL A 200 15.12 -1.54 -5.49
CA VAL A 200 14.65 -1.17 -4.14
C VAL A 200 15.84 -1.02 -3.20
N VAL A 201 16.85 -1.89 -3.33
CA VAL A 201 18.11 -1.80 -2.57
C VAL A 201 18.84 -0.50 -2.88
N GLU A 202 19.00 -0.16 -4.15
CA GLU A 202 19.65 1.08 -4.60
C GLU A 202 18.90 2.32 -4.09
N PHE A 203 17.57 2.34 -4.21
CA PHE A 203 16.75 3.43 -3.70
C PHE A 203 16.90 3.59 -2.17
N ALA A 204 16.81 2.49 -1.41
CA ALA A 204 16.95 2.52 0.04
C ALA A 204 18.34 3.02 0.48
N ARG A 205 19.42 2.55 -0.18
CA ARG A 205 20.77 3.03 0.09
C ARG A 205 20.94 4.51 -0.27
N GLY A 206 20.36 4.94 -1.38
CA GLY A 206 20.34 6.35 -1.80
C GLY A 206 19.68 7.26 -0.76
N LEU A 207 18.57 6.84 -0.16
CA LEU A 207 17.89 7.59 0.91
C LEU A 207 18.76 7.74 2.17
N LEU A 208 19.51 6.69 2.55
CA LEU A 208 20.36 6.72 3.73
C LEU A 208 21.66 7.53 3.49
N ALA A 209 22.22 7.46 2.28
CA ALA A 209 23.45 8.18 1.92
C ALA A 209 23.21 9.66 1.62
N GLY A 210 22.16 9.98 0.86
CA GLY A 210 21.84 11.36 0.45
C GLY A 210 21.14 12.18 1.53
N GLY A 211 20.61 11.50 2.57
CA GLY A 211 19.73 12.12 3.55
C GLY A 211 18.34 12.34 2.98
N THR A 212 17.31 12.02 3.78
CA THR A 212 15.92 12.36 3.49
C THR A 212 15.33 13.09 4.67
N GLU A 213 14.59 14.17 4.42
CA GLU A 213 13.88 14.93 5.46
C GLU A 213 12.66 14.18 6.00
N ASP A 214 12.15 13.17 5.28
CA ASP A 214 11.03 12.34 5.74
C ASP A 214 11.55 11.19 6.62
N PRO A 215 11.33 11.21 7.95
CA PRO A 215 11.83 10.18 8.84
C PRO A 215 11.23 8.80 8.54
N ARG A 216 10.04 8.73 7.92
CA ARG A 216 9.41 7.45 7.57
C ARG A 216 10.19 6.75 6.47
N LEU A 217 10.64 7.49 5.45
CA LEU A 217 11.46 6.94 4.38
C LEU A 217 12.79 6.42 4.91
N ARG A 218 13.44 7.16 5.81
CA ARG A 218 14.67 6.72 6.48
C ARG A 218 14.44 5.41 7.24
N ASN A 219 13.41 5.36 8.07
CA ASN A 219 13.09 4.18 8.88
C ASN A 219 12.77 2.96 8.01
N LEU A 220 11.95 3.13 6.96
CA LEU A 220 11.61 2.05 6.04
C LEU A 220 12.81 1.57 5.24
N ALA A 221 13.68 2.47 4.79
CA ALA A 221 14.92 2.11 4.10
C ALA A 221 15.84 1.30 5.03
N THR A 222 15.98 1.70 6.30
CA THR A 222 16.71 0.93 7.30
C THR A 222 16.10 -0.46 7.47
N ILE A 223 14.79 -0.57 7.75
CA ILE A 223 14.10 -1.85 7.92
C ILE A 223 14.27 -2.76 6.69
N PHE A 224 14.13 -2.22 5.48
CA PHE A 224 14.30 -3.01 4.27
C PHE A 224 15.73 -3.56 4.14
N LEU A 225 16.74 -2.73 4.39
CA LEU A 225 18.14 -3.15 4.26
C LEU A 225 18.55 -4.11 5.38
N THR A 226 18.15 -3.87 6.63
CA THR A 226 18.52 -4.71 7.77
C THR A 226 17.71 -6.00 7.80
N ASP A 227 16.38 -5.90 7.75
CA ASP A 227 15.50 -7.03 8.09
C ASP A 227 15.17 -7.86 6.85
N CYS A 228 15.11 -7.24 5.67
CA CYS A 228 14.83 -7.95 4.42
C CYS A 228 16.12 -8.35 3.67
N CYS A 229 17.15 -7.50 3.70
CA CYS A 229 18.42 -7.76 3.01
C CYS A 229 19.54 -8.25 3.94
N GLY A 230 19.41 -8.21 5.27
CA GLY A 230 20.49 -8.66 6.16
C GLY A 230 21.76 -7.80 6.10
N ASP A 231 21.66 -6.56 5.61
CA ASP A 231 22.76 -5.61 5.65
C ASP A 231 22.97 -5.18 7.12
N THR A 232 24.20 -5.27 7.62
CA THR A 232 24.53 -4.76 8.96
C THR A 232 24.75 -3.26 8.87
N CYS A 233 24.28 -2.49 9.86
CA CYS A 233 24.44 -1.03 9.90
C CYS A 233 25.91 -0.51 9.98
N ASN A 234 26.91 -1.37 9.73
CA ASN A 234 28.34 -1.11 9.93
C ASN A 234 29.16 -0.94 8.64
N ASN A 235 28.56 -0.53 7.53
CA ASN A 235 29.33 -0.05 6.39
C ASN A 235 29.25 1.48 6.28
N SER A 236 29.59 2.15 7.38
CA SER A 236 30.11 3.52 7.32
C SER A 236 31.63 3.43 7.22
N SER A 237 32.14 3.80 6.05
CA SER A 237 33.56 4.04 5.72
C SER A 237 34.40 2.80 5.38
N GLU A 238 34.62 2.60 4.08
CA GLU A 238 35.97 2.45 3.49
C GLU A 238 36.01 3.20 2.16
#